data_AF-Q4RK47-F1
#
_entry.id   AF-Q4RK47-F1
#
_cell.length_a   1.000
_cell.length_b   1.000
_cell.length_c   1.000
_cell.angle_alpha   90.00
_cell.angle_beta   90.00
_cell.angle_gamma   90.00
#
_symmetry.space_group_name_H-M   'P 1'
#
loop_
_entity.id
_entity.type
_entity.pdbx_description
1 polymer ?
#
loop_
_entity_poly.entity_id
_entity_poly.type
_entity_poly.pdbx_seq_one_letter_code
_entity_poly.pdbx_strand_id
1 'polypeptide(L)'
;MEETVRTLLQNQDPLEGPKVDPLDLMKAYKDKLLEEMWKQQDSLEAPPAPAETPGSPEPDGGSGDNSKDGNPLLERLRALEFSGFPNSSVCFQAENSALSMENDNQRKQYERCLDEDLKEECVKLRTRVFDLEQQNRILSLLFQQRVKVSSAPVSQVTPHPACASETRLVLRFCSF
;
A
#
# COMPACT_ATOMS: atom_id res chain seq x y z
N MET A 1 -15.23 -5.07 -13.54
CA MET A 1 -14.91 -4.61 -12.18
C MET A 1 -15.72 -3.35 -11.83
N GLU A 2 -15.76 -2.35 -12.71
CA GLU A 2 -16.54 -1.12 -12.48
C GLU A 2 -18.06 -1.34 -12.37
N GLU A 3 -18.66 -2.24 -13.17
CA GLU A 3 -20.10 -2.56 -13.08
C GLU A 3 -20.48 -3.18 -11.74
N THR A 4 -19.66 -4.11 -11.23
CA THR A 4 -19.88 -4.76 -9.94
C THR A 4 -19.85 -3.74 -8.79
N VAL A 5 -18.92 -2.79 -8.83
CA VAL A 5 -18.84 -1.70 -7.85
C VAL A 5 -20.06 -0.77 -7.95
N ARG A 6 -20.52 -0.48 -9.18
CA ARG A 6 -21.71 0.36 -9.39
C ARG A 6 -22.98 -0.29 -8.83
N THR A 7 -23.18 -1.59 -9.06
CA THR A 7 -24.32 -2.34 -8.51
C THR A 7 -24.26 -2.43 -6.99
N LEU A 8 -23.08 -2.61 -6.39
CA LEU A 8 -22.92 -2.65 -4.93
C LEU A 8 -23.22 -1.29 -4.27
N LEU A 9 -22.78 -0.19 -4.89
CA LEU A 9 -23.06 1.16 -4.39
C LEU A 9 -24.54 1.54 -4.55
N GLN A 10 -25.19 1.07 -5.61
CA GLN A 10 -26.59 1.40 -5.91
C GLN A 10 -27.60 0.59 -5.08
N ASN A 11 -27.18 -0.57 -4.55
CA ASN A 11 -27.99 -1.39 -3.63
C ASN A 11 -27.83 -0.99 -2.14
N GLN A 12 -27.03 0.04 -1.83
CA GLN A 12 -26.98 0.62 -0.50
C GLN A 12 -28.09 1.66 -0.33
N ASP A 13 -29.34 1.19 -0.32
CA ASP A 13 -30.40 1.93 0.35
C ASP A 13 -30.00 2.14 1.83
N PRO A 14 -30.31 3.30 2.44
CA PRO A 14 -30.01 3.53 3.85
C PRO A 14 -30.86 2.56 4.67
N LEU A 15 -30.26 1.42 5.05
CA LEU A 15 -30.82 0.50 6.01
C LEU A 15 -31.24 1.30 7.25
N GLU A 16 -32.55 1.38 7.49
CA GLU A 16 -33.16 1.78 8.76
C GLU A 16 -32.75 0.77 9.86
N GLY A 17 -31.47 0.77 10.22
CA GLY A 17 -30.95 0.21 11.45
C GLY A 17 -30.76 1.35 12.46
N PRO A 18 -30.75 1.07 13.78
CA PRO A 18 -30.38 2.06 14.77
C PRO A 18 -29.04 2.67 14.35
N LYS A 19 -29.01 4.01 14.22
CA LYS A 19 -27.82 4.80 13.84
C LYS A 19 -26.81 4.76 14.98
N VAL A 20 -26.23 3.58 15.24
CA VAL A 20 -25.15 3.42 16.20
C VAL A 20 -23.88 3.79 15.45
N ASP A 21 -23.22 4.84 15.91
CA ASP A 21 -21.94 5.24 15.37
C ASP A 21 -20.98 4.04 15.45
N PRO A 22 -20.24 3.67 14.38
CA PRO A 22 -19.35 2.52 14.43
C PRO A 22 -18.33 2.58 15.58
N LEU A 23 -17.94 3.78 16.01
CA LEU A 23 -17.09 3.99 17.19
C LEU A 23 -17.83 3.71 18.49
N ASP A 24 -19.11 4.06 18.60
CA ASP A 24 -19.94 3.72 19.77
C ASP A 24 -20.15 2.22 19.90
N LEU A 25 -20.33 1.51 18.77
CA LEU A 25 -20.43 0.05 18.77
C LEU A 25 -19.13 -0.61 19.20
N MET A 26 -18.00 -0.12 18.68
CA MET A 26 -16.66 -0.61 19.04
C MET A 26 -16.33 -0.30 20.52
N LYS A 27 -16.75 0.86 21.01
CA LYS A 27 -16.61 1.26 22.41
C LYS A 27 -17.45 0.36 23.33
N ALA A 28 -18.70 0.08 22.96
CA ALA A 28 -19.57 -0.81 23.74
C ALA A 28 -18.99 -2.23 23.84
N TYR A 29 -18.42 -2.76 22.75
CA TYR A 29 -17.77 -4.07 22.77
C TYR A 29 -16.55 -4.08 23.70
N LYS A 30 -15.71 -3.05 23.62
CA LYS A 30 -14.53 -2.90 24.49
C LYS A 30 -14.91 -2.78 25.97
N ASP A 31 -15.93 -1.96 26.28
CA ASP A 31 -16.38 -1.72 27.65
C ASP A 31 -16.98 -3.01 28.25
N LYS A 32 -17.74 -3.78 27.47
CA LYS A 32 -18.28 -5.09 27.89
C LYS A 32 -17.19 -6.13 28.14
N LEU A 33 -16.14 -6.14 27.33
CA LEU A 33 -14.99 -7.04 27.52
C LEU A 33 -14.22 -6.70 28.81
N LEU A 34 -14.05 -5.41 29.10
CA LEU A 34 -13.45 -4.93 30.34
C LEU A 34 -14.28 -5.34 31.56
N GLU A 35 -15.61 -5.17 31.51
CA GLU A 35 -16.49 -5.50 32.63
C GLU A 35 -16.47 -7.00 32.97
N GLU A 36 -16.44 -7.87 31.95
CA GLU A 36 -16.29 -9.31 32.15
C GLU A 36 -14.93 -9.68 32.79
N MET A 37 -13.84 -8.98 32.43
CA MET A 37 -12.53 -9.18 33.06
C MET A 37 -12.53 -8.76 34.54
N TRP A 38 -13.08 -7.60 34.86
CA TRP A 38 -13.16 -7.11 36.24
C TRP A 38 -14.00 -8.05 37.13
N LYS A 39 -15.07 -8.60 36.57
CA LYS A 39 -15.97 -9.52 37.27
C LYS A 39 -15.32 -10.87 37.59
N GLN A 40 -14.42 -11.36 36.74
CA GLN A 40 -13.65 -12.57 37.02
C GLN A 40 -12.63 -12.38 38.14
N GLN A 41 -12.07 -11.17 38.25
CA GLN A 41 -11.08 -10.84 39.27
C GLN A 41 -11.70 -10.69 40.66
N ASP A 42 -12.89 -10.07 40.76
CA ASP A 42 -13.59 -9.85 42.03
C ASP A 42 -14.21 -11.14 42.59
N SER A 43 -14.54 -12.11 41.72
CA SER A 43 -15.11 -13.40 42.13
C SER A 43 -14.08 -14.37 42.76
N LEU A 44 -12.79 -14.03 42.75
CA LEU A 44 -11.70 -14.85 43.31
C LEU A 44 -11.18 -14.36 44.68
N GLU A 45 -11.64 -13.23 45.19
CA GLU A 45 -11.13 -12.63 46.44
C GLU A 45 -12.21 -12.50 47.52
N ALA A 46 -12.72 -13.64 48.01
CA ALA A 46 -13.52 -13.68 49.24
C ALA A 46 -12.62 -13.95 50.48
N PRO A 47 -12.74 -13.19 51.60
CA PRO A 47 -11.78 -13.28 52.72
C PRO A 47 -11.88 -14.58 53.54
N PRO A 48 -10.78 -15.05 54.18
CA PRO A 48 -10.82 -16.20 55.08
C PRO A 48 -11.51 -15.84 56.40
N ALA A 49 -12.58 -16.56 56.75
CA ALA A 49 -13.21 -16.50 58.08
C ALA A 49 -12.32 -17.18 59.14
N PRO A 50 -12.27 -16.68 60.39
CA PRO A 50 -11.42 -17.23 61.44
C PRO A 50 -12.09 -18.43 62.11
N ALA A 51 -11.37 -19.53 62.28
CA ALA A 51 -11.80 -20.64 63.13
C ALA A 51 -10.61 -21.21 63.93
N GLU A 52 -10.89 -21.38 65.21
CA GLU A 52 -10.02 -21.58 66.36
C GLU A 52 -9.30 -22.96 66.40
N THR A 53 -8.18 -23.03 67.13
CA THR A 53 -7.54 -24.25 67.67
C THR A 53 -8.46 -24.89 68.74
N PRO A 54 -8.37 -26.20 69.15
CA PRO A 54 -7.12 -26.93 69.46
C PRO A 54 -7.12 -28.48 69.28
N GLY A 55 -5.92 -29.09 69.35
CA GLY A 55 -5.77 -30.50 69.78
C GLY A 55 -4.74 -31.34 69.01
N SER A 56 -3.56 -31.53 69.61
CA SER A 56 -2.65 -32.66 69.32
C SER A 56 -3.00 -33.83 70.28
N PRO A 57 -2.68 -35.12 70.03
CA PRO A 57 -1.30 -35.61 69.87
C PRO A 57 -1.08 -36.74 68.83
N GLU A 58 0.20 -36.98 68.55
CA GLU A 58 0.75 -37.99 67.62
C GLU A 58 0.49 -39.45 68.01
N PRO A 59 0.75 -40.40 67.10
CA PRO A 59 1.96 -41.21 67.29
C PRO A 59 2.75 -41.56 66.01
N ASP A 60 4.06 -41.44 66.14
CA ASP A 60 5.08 -42.49 65.98
C ASP A 60 5.09 -43.37 64.71
N GLY A 61 6.26 -43.35 64.06
CA GLY A 61 6.89 -44.59 63.60
C GLY A 61 6.63 -45.03 62.16
N GLY A 62 7.48 -44.55 61.25
CA GLY A 62 8.21 -45.47 60.39
C GLY A 62 7.94 -45.45 58.88
N SER A 63 9.07 -45.51 58.18
CA SER A 63 9.25 -46.27 56.93
C SER A 63 8.88 -45.57 55.62
N GLY A 64 9.82 -45.65 54.68
CA GLY A 64 9.52 -45.66 53.25
C GLY A 64 9.95 -44.39 52.51
N ASP A 65 11.18 -44.43 52.03
CA ASP A 65 11.59 -43.83 50.76
C ASP A 65 10.50 -44.02 49.69
N ASN A 66 9.68 -43.00 49.43
CA ASN A 66 9.05 -42.78 48.13
C ASN A 66 8.48 -41.35 48.04
N SER A 67 9.27 -40.40 47.56
CA SER A 67 8.71 -39.15 47.02
C SER A 67 9.56 -38.67 45.85
N LYS A 68 9.77 -39.59 44.92
CA LYS A 68 10.27 -39.30 43.58
C LYS A 68 9.16 -39.32 42.54
N ASP A 69 7.92 -39.14 42.98
CA ASP A 69 6.76 -39.11 42.09
C ASP A 69 6.16 -37.72 42.20
N GLY A 70 6.86 -36.75 41.60
CA GLY A 70 6.28 -35.47 41.26
C GLY A 70 4.94 -35.74 40.59
N ASN A 71 3.87 -35.29 41.25
CA ASN A 71 2.49 -35.62 40.94
C ASN A 71 2.27 -35.67 39.40
N PRO A 72 2.04 -36.84 38.78
CA PRO A 72 1.90 -36.93 37.32
C PRO A 72 0.70 -36.12 36.82
N LEU A 73 -0.24 -35.83 37.73
CA LEU A 73 -1.34 -34.91 37.51
C LEU A 73 -0.90 -33.45 37.42
N LEU A 74 0.11 -33.00 38.19
CA LEU A 74 0.68 -31.66 38.08
C LEU A 74 1.44 -31.51 36.77
N GLU A 75 2.16 -32.54 36.34
CA GLU A 75 2.85 -32.53 35.05
C GLU A 75 1.86 -32.56 33.89
N ARG A 76 0.77 -33.34 33.99
CA ARG A 76 -0.35 -33.29 33.04
C ARG A 76 -1.09 -31.96 33.05
N LEU A 77 -1.29 -31.32 34.21
CA LEU A 77 -1.94 -30.02 34.31
C LEU A 77 -1.08 -28.93 33.69
N ARG A 78 0.24 -28.94 33.96
CA ARG A 78 1.20 -28.02 33.36
C ARG A 78 1.31 -28.24 31.85
N ALA A 79 1.28 -29.49 31.40
CA ALA A 79 1.24 -29.83 29.99
C ALA A 79 -0.08 -29.38 29.33
N LEU A 80 -1.23 -29.48 30.01
CA LEU A 80 -2.53 -29.01 29.53
C LEU A 80 -2.69 -27.49 29.58
N GLU A 81 -2.00 -26.81 30.49
CA GLU A 81 -1.91 -25.35 30.54
C GLU A 81 -1.02 -24.83 29.39
N PHE A 82 0.03 -25.57 29.04
CA PHE A 82 0.92 -25.27 27.91
C PHE A 82 0.36 -25.74 26.56
N SER A 83 -0.44 -26.83 26.53
CA SER A 83 -1.13 -27.36 25.35
C SER A 83 -2.56 -26.83 25.21
N GLY A 84 -3.05 -26.11 26.23
CA GLY A 84 -4.29 -25.36 26.18
C GLY A 84 -4.05 -24.22 25.23
N PHE A 85 -4.59 -24.36 24.02
CA PHE A 85 -4.66 -23.39 22.93
C PHE A 85 -3.88 -22.09 23.21
N PRO A 86 -2.76 -21.81 22.53
CA PRO A 86 -2.03 -20.55 22.72
C PRO A 86 -3.05 -19.42 22.76
N ASN A 87 -3.13 -18.73 23.92
CA ASN A 87 -4.24 -17.84 24.29
C ASN A 87 -4.84 -17.22 23.02
N SER A 88 -6.11 -17.47 22.70
CA SER A 88 -6.72 -17.09 21.41
C SER A 88 -6.38 -15.66 20.95
N SER A 89 -6.12 -14.76 21.91
CA SER A 89 -5.58 -13.41 21.72
C SER A 89 -4.21 -13.35 20.99
N VAL A 90 -3.26 -14.22 21.32
CA VAL A 90 -1.91 -14.29 20.72
C VAL A 90 -1.97 -14.79 19.28
N CYS A 91 -2.80 -15.80 18.98
CA CYS A 91 -3.04 -16.24 17.60
C CYS A 91 -3.71 -15.14 16.78
N PHE A 92 -4.74 -14.50 17.33
CA PHE A 92 -5.42 -13.39 16.69
C PHE A 92 -4.49 -12.19 16.45
N GLN A 93 -3.55 -11.92 17.35
CA GLN A 93 -2.54 -10.88 17.18
C GLN A 93 -1.52 -11.23 16.10
N ALA A 94 -1.09 -12.50 16.03
CA ALA A 94 -0.21 -12.98 14.96
C ALA A 94 -0.90 -12.91 13.59
N GLU A 95 -2.17 -13.28 13.51
CA GLU A 95 -2.99 -13.17 12.29
C GLU A 95 -3.17 -11.71 11.87
N ASN A 96 -3.50 -10.80 12.80
CA ASN A 96 -3.58 -9.37 12.49
C ASN A 96 -2.25 -8.78 12.05
N SER A 97 -1.14 -9.21 12.66
CA SER A 97 0.20 -8.78 12.26
C SER A 97 0.53 -9.25 10.83
N ALA A 98 0.26 -10.51 10.52
CA ALA A 98 0.44 -11.06 9.17
C ALA A 98 -0.44 -10.34 8.14
N LEU A 99 -1.71 -10.06 8.46
CA LEU A 99 -2.61 -9.31 7.61
C LEU A 99 -2.14 -7.85 7.40
N SER A 100 -1.63 -7.19 8.45
CA SER A 100 -1.08 -5.85 8.34
C SER A 100 0.14 -5.82 7.41
N MET A 101 1.03 -6.80 7.53
CA MET A 101 2.20 -6.92 6.65
C MET A 101 1.80 -7.15 5.19
N GLU A 102 0.80 -7.99 4.95
CA GLU A 102 0.30 -8.24 3.59
C GLU A 102 -0.41 -7.01 3.02
N ASN A 103 -1.18 -6.28 3.83
CA ASN A 103 -1.81 -5.03 3.41
C ASN A 103 -0.76 -3.97 3.01
N ASP A 104 0.29 -3.81 3.82
CA ASP A 104 1.42 -2.92 3.51
C ASP A 104 2.16 -3.35 2.24
N ASN A 105 2.33 -4.65 2.02
CA ASN A 105 2.93 -5.20 0.80
C ASN A 105 2.06 -4.87 -0.42
N GLN A 106 0.75 -5.10 -0.34
CA GLN A 106 -0.20 -4.76 -1.42
C GLN A 106 -0.18 -3.27 -1.71
N ARG A 107 -0.23 -2.41 -0.69
CA ARG A 107 -0.13 -0.95 -0.85
C ARG A 107 1.14 -0.55 -1.61
N LYS A 108 2.29 -1.08 -1.23
CA LYS A 108 3.58 -0.81 -1.90
C LYS A 108 3.61 -1.34 -3.33
N GLN A 109 2.94 -2.46 -3.61
CA GLN A 109 2.83 -2.98 -4.97
C GLN A 109 1.95 -2.07 -5.84
N TYR A 110 0.81 -1.61 -5.33
CA TYR A 110 -0.06 -0.67 -6.04
C TYR A 110 0.65 0.65 -6.33
N GLU A 111 1.39 1.19 -5.34
CA GLU A 111 2.19 2.41 -5.52
C GLU A 111 3.24 2.23 -6.62
N ARG A 112 4.00 1.14 -6.59
CA ARG A 112 4.99 0.84 -7.63
C ARG A 112 4.37 0.64 -9.00
N CYS A 113 3.30 -0.14 -9.11
CA CYS A 113 2.63 -0.40 -10.39
C CYS A 113 2.11 0.92 -11.00
N LEU A 114 1.44 1.73 -10.18
CA LEU A 114 0.91 3.03 -10.61
C LEU A 114 2.03 3.96 -11.06
N ASP A 115 3.15 4.02 -10.33
CA ASP A 115 4.29 4.86 -10.67
C ASP A 115 4.96 4.43 -11.97
N GLU A 116 5.18 3.13 -12.19
CA GLU A 116 5.83 2.64 -13.41
C GLU A 116 4.93 2.83 -14.65
N ASP A 117 3.63 2.58 -14.55
CA ASP A 117 2.68 2.81 -15.66
C ASP A 117 2.59 4.30 -16.02
N LEU A 118 2.50 5.18 -15.02
CA LEU A 118 2.47 6.63 -15.23
C LEU A 118 3.79 7.15 -15.82
N LYS A 119 4.94 6.62 -15.40
CA LYS A 119 6.24 6.96 -15.97
C LYS A 119 6.32 6.55 -17.44
N GLU A 120 5.87 5.35 -17.78
CA GLU A 120 5.88 4.87 -19.17
C GLU A 120 5.03 5.76 -20.07
N GLU A 121 3.80 6.07 -19.66
CA GLU A 121 2.92 6.97 -20.41
C GLU A 121 3.47 8.39 -20.52
N CYS A 122 4.12 8.90 -19.46
CA CYS A 122 4.79 10.21 -19.50
C CYS A 122 5.92 10.24 -20.54
N VAL A 123 6.73 9.18 -20.64
CA VAL A 123 7.78 9.07 -21.65
C VAL A 123 7.20 9.01 -23.06
N LYS A 124 6.15 8.20 -23.28
CA LYS A 124 5.46 8.12 -24.59
C LYS A 124 4.92 9.48 -25.02
N LEU A 125 4.24 10.17 -24.10
CA LEU A 125 3.67 11.49 -24.38
C LEU A 125 4.77 12.51 -24.70
N ARG A 126 5.88 12.49 -23.96
CA ARG A 126 7.02 13.39 -24.19
C ARG A 126 7.65 13.18 -25.57
N THR A 127 7.87 11.92 -25.96
CA THR A 127 8.35 11.58 -27.31
C THR A 127 7.37 12.05 -28.37
N ARG A 128 6.07 11.79 -28.18
CA ARG A 128 5.03 12.20 -29.13
C ARG A 128 4.96 13.73 -29.28
N VAL A 129 5.08 14.48 -28.20
CA VAL A 129 5.14 15.96 -28.23
C VAL A 129 6.36 16.41 -29.02
N PHE A 130 7.54 15.86 -28.76
CA PHE A 130 8.76 16.21 -29.48
C PHE A 130 8.63 15.97 -31.00
N ASP A 131 8.10 14.82 -31.40
CA ASP A 131 7.88 14.50 -32.82
C ASP A 131 6.90 15.48 -33.48
N LEU A 132 5.80 15.81 -32.80
CA LEU A 132 4.81 16.76 -33.29
C LEU A 132 5.39 18.16 -33.42
N GLU A 133 6.18 18.62 -32.45
CA GLU A 133 6.86 19.92 -32.51
C GLU A 133 7.86 19.98 -33.68
N GLN A 134 8.62 18.90 -33.89
CA GLN A 134 9.54 18.80 -35.02
C GLN A 134 8.78 18.85 -36.35
N GLN A 135 7.70 18.08 -36.49
CA GLN A 135 6.84 18.13 -37.68
C GLN A 135 6.29 19.53 -37.92
N ASN A 136 5.80 20.21 -36.88
CA ASN A 136 5.27 21.57 -36.98
C ASN A 136 6.33 22.58 -37.42
N ARG A 137 7.57 22.43 -36.92
CA ARG A 137 8.70 23.27 -37.33
C ARG A 137 9.05 23.07 -38.80
N ILE A 138 9.07 21.82 -39.28
CA ILE A 138 9.33 21.50 -40.69
C ILE A 138 8.23 22.10 -41.57
N LEU A 139 6.96 21.89 -41.22
CA LEU A 139 5.82 22.45 -41.95
C LEU A 139 5.88 23.98 -42.00
N SER A 140 6.24 24.62 -40.89
CA SER A 140 6.41 26.08 -40.81
C SER A 140 7.50 26.60 -41.75
N LEU A 141 8.61 25.86 -41.89
CA LEU A 141 9.69 26.19 -42.83
C LEU A 141 9.25 26.01 -44.28
N LEU A 142 8.57 24.91 -44.60
CA LEU A 142 8.05 24.66 -45.95
C LEU A 142 7.03 25.72 -46.37
N PHE A 143 6.15 26.13 -45.45
CA PHE A 143 5.18 27.18 -45.69
C PHE A 143 5.86 28.53 -45.94
N GLN A 144 6.83 28.92 -45.10
CA GLN A 144 7.61 30.14 -45.33
C GLN A 144 8.37 30.11 -46.66
N GLN A 145 8.94 28.97 -47.05
CA GLN A 145 9.60 28.83 -48.33
C GLN A 145 8.62 29.03 -49.48
N ARG A 146 7.44 28.39 -49.44
CA ARG A 146 6.40 28.55 -50.47
C ARG A 146 5.90 29.99 -50.56
N VAL A 147 5.66 30.66 -49.43
CA VAL A 147 5.21 32.05 -49.40
C VAL A 147 6.29 32.99 -49.95
N LYS A 148 7.56 32.82 -49.54
CA LYS A 148 8.70 33.63 -50.03
C LYS A 148 9.00 33.40 -51.51
N VAL A 149 8.88 32.16 -52.00
CA VAL A 149 9.06 31.82 -53.43
C VAL A 149 7.89 32.37 -54.27
N SER A 150 6.67 32.42 -53.72
CA SER A 150 5.52 33.03 -54.39
C SER A 150 5.53 34.57 -54.38
N SER A 151 6.30 35.19 -53.48
CA SER A 151 6.42 36.66 -53.39
C SER A 151 7.62 37.23 -54.15
N ALA A 152 8.41 36.40 -54.84
CA ALA A 152 9.45 36.89 -55.74
C ALA A 152 8.77 37.48 -56.99
N PRO A 153 8.91 38.78 -57.29
CA PRO A 153 8.33 39.34 -58.50
C PRO A 153 9.04 38.75 -59.70
N VAL A 154 8.30 38.01 -60.53
CA VAL A 154 8.65 37.75 -61.93
C VAL A 154 8.59 39.10 -62.65
N SER A 155 9.65 39.88 -62.54
CA SER A 155 9.81 41.13 -63.28
C SER A 155 11.28 41.33 -63.55
N GLN A 156 11.76 40.78 -64.67
CA GLN A 156 12.13 41.60 -65.83
C GLN A 156 12.64 40.69 -66.96
N VAL A 157 11.83 40.66 -68.02
CA VAL A 157 12.25 40.38 -69.39
C VAL A 157 13.49 41.20 -69.69
N THR A 158 14.57 40.53 -70.09
CA THR A 158 15.77 41.14 -70.65
C THR A 158 15.53 41.52 -72.12
N PRO A 159 15.70 42.79 -72.53
CA PRO A 159 16.18 43.10 -73.86
C PRO A 159 17.70 43.00 -73.84
N HIS A 160 18.24 42.14 -74.70
CA HIS A 160 19.66 42.05 -75.00
C HIS A 160 20.21 43.44 -75.39
N PRO A 161 21.42 43.79 -74.93
CA PRO A 161 22.38 44.30 -75.89
C PRO A 161 23.74 43.60 -75.76
N ALA A 162 24.50 43.74 -76.83
CA ALA A 162 25.77 43.12 -77.08
C ALA A 162 26.93 43.75 -76.27
N CYS A 163 28.03 42.99 -76.21
CA CYS A 163 29.43 43.45 -76.21
C CYS A 163 29.95 44.25 -74.99
N ALA A 164 30.67 43.55 -74.09
CA ALA A 164 31.85 44.04 -73.37
C ALA A 164 32.59 42.79 -72.82
N SER A 165 33.49 42.20 -73.61
CA SER A 165 34.95 42.36 -73.51
C SER A 165 35.56 41.74 -72.25
N GLU A 166 36.22 40.61 -72.50
CA GLU A 166 37.58 40.31 -72.03
C GLU A 166 37.84 39.93 -70.56
N THR A 167 38.05 38.62 -70.40
CA THR A 167 39.22 37.96 -69.78
C THR A 167 39.51 38.06 -68.28
N ARG A 168 39.63 36.84 -67.71
CA ARG A 168 40.65 36.36 -66.75
C ARG A 168 40.56 36.84 -65.30
N LEU A 169 40.14 35.91 -64.43
CA LEU A 169 40.98 35.34 -63.35
C LEU A 169 40.26 34.08 -62.82
N VAL A 170 40.53 32.90 -63.35
CA VAL A 170 41.48 31.91 -62.79
C VAL A 170 41.49 31.89 -61.25
N LEU A 171 40.89 30.83 -60.70
CA LEU A 171 41.35 30.04 -59.55
C LEU A 171 42.07 30.82 -58.42
N ARG A 172 41.34 31.16 -57.37
CA ARG A 172 41.79 31.26 -55.97
C ARG A 172 40.52 31.18 -55.10
N PHE A 173 40.30 30.29 -54.14
CA PHE A 173 41.14 29.39 -53.37
C PHE A 173 40.17 28.41 -52.68
N CYS A 174 40.43 27.10 -52.71
CA CYS A 174 39.99 26.23 -51.61
C CYS A 174 40.76 26.65 -50.36
N SER A 175 40.09 26.98 -49.26
CA SER A 175 40.55 26.86 -47.86
C SER A 175 39.53 27.51 -46.91
N PHE A 176 38.62 26.73 -46.33
CA PHE A 176 38.67 26.24 -44.94
C PHE A 176 37.43 25.39 -44.65
#